data_AF-A0A9C6W7U1-F1
#
_entry.id   AF-A0A9C6W7U1-F1
#
_cell.length_a   1.000
_cell.length_b   1.000
_cell.length_c   1.000
_cell.angle_alpha   90.00
_cell.angle_beta   90.00
_cell.angle_gamma   90.00
#
_symmetry.space_group_name_H-M   'P 1'
#
loop_
_entity.id
_entity.type
_entity.pdbx_description
1 polymer ?
#
loop_
_entity_poly.entity_id
_entity_poly.type
_entity_poly.pdbx_seq_one_letter_code
_entity_poly.pdbx_strand_id
1 'polypeptide(L)'
;MFYLSKMVVYHINRWMLVHRYNEFCQRIQLSDMESAEKKMLFEENSTETMHGDIAIYRLRFRTFPGSATFQATVRLNRELKKFDNFYVPDISRLNAYHNDSLCINDVIGKKFCVCYPNTTLDPFMSNWKELKLTTLPS
;
A
#
# COMPACT_ATOMS: atom_id res chain seq x y z
N MET A 1 -2.33 -12.56 -7.99
CA MET A 1 -2.76 -11.14 -7.93
C MET A 1 -2.97 -10.66 -6.49
N PHE A 2 -3.77 -11.35 -5.65
CA PHE A 2 -3.99 -11.00 -4.23
C PHE A 2 -2.69 -10.79 -3.42
N TYR A 3 -1.65 -11.59 -3.73
CA TYR A 3 -0.33 -11.47 -3.12
C TYR A 3 0.34 -10.11 -3.35
N LEU A 4 0.30 -9.56 -4.56
CA LEU A 4 0.97 -8.29 -4.87
C LEU A 4 0.32 -7.13 -4.09
N SER A 5 -1.01 -7.11 -3.99
CA SER A 5 -1.70 -6.10 -3.20
C SER A 5 -1.46 -6.26 -1.70
N LYS A 6 -1.31 -7.49 -1.18
CA LYS A 6 -0.84 -7.70 0.20
C LYS A 6 0.57 -7.12 0.40
N MET A 7 1.48 -7.27 -0.57
CA MET A 7 2.80 -6.65 -0.49
C MET A 7 2.72 -5.12 -0.53
N VAL A 8 1.87 -4.53 -1.39
CA VAL A 8 1.63 -3.09 -1.41
C VAL A 8 1.15 -2.60 -0.04
N VAL A 9 0.13 -3.24 0.53
CA VAL A 9 -0.40 -2.91 1.88
C VAL A 9 0.67 -3.08 2.97
N TYR A 10 1.52 -4.10 2.85
CA TYR A 10 2.66 -4.27 3.75
C TYR A 10 3.61 -3.06 3.68
N HIS A 11 4.00 -2.63 2.48
CA HIS A 11 4.88 -1.48 2.30
C HIS A 11 4.24 -0.17 2.76
N ILE A 12 2.92 0.03 2.55
CA ILE A 12 2.20 1.19 3.11
C ILE A 12 2.33 1.21 4.64
N ASN A 13 2.00 0.10 5.32
CA ASN A 13 2.10 0.02 6.77
C ASN A 13 3.53 0.23 7.27
N ARG A 14 4.53 -0.35 6.59
CA ARG A 14 5.95 -0.12 6.90
C ARG A 14 6.34 1.35 6.76
N TRP A 15 5.89 2.01 5.70
CA TRP A 15 6.12 3.43 5.48
C TRP A 15 5.45 4.29 6.56
N MET A 16 4.22 3.95 6.98
CA MET A 16 3.55 4.61 8.10
C MET A 16 4.33 4.51 9.41
N LEU A 17 4.94 3.35 9.70
CA LEU A 17 5.79 3.17 10.88
C LEU A 17 7.06 4.03 10.82
N VAL A 18 7.73 4.05 9.66
CA VAL A 18 8.95 4.87 9.47
C VAL A 18 8.67 6.36 9.71
N HIS A 19 7.47 6.83 9.33
CA HIS A 19 7.05 8.22 9.48
C HIS A 19 6.29 8.49 10.79
N ARG A 20 6.17 7.49 11.67
CA ARG A 20 5.44 7.57 12.96
C ARG A 20 3.96 7.92 12.83
N TYR A 21 3.35 7.69 11.67
CA TYR A 21 1.92 7.87 11.48
C TYR A 21 1.10 6.84 12.26
N ASN A 22 1.67 5.71 12.63
CA ASN A 22 1.01 4.72 13.48
C ASN A 22 0.62 5.26 14.87
N GLU A 23 1.22 6.37 15.33
CA GLU A 23 0.83 7.01 16.60
C GLU A 23 -0.58 7.62 16.53
N PHE A 24 -1.06 7.93 15.33
CA PHE A 24 -2.35 8.61 15.09
C PHE A 24 -3.30 7.78 14.20
N CYS A 25 -2.74 6.93 13.35
CA CYS A 25 -3.44 6.21 12.30
C CYS A 25 -3.42 4.70 12.56
N GLN A 26 -4.57 4.08 12.40
CA GLN A 26 -4.77 2.63 12.46
C GLN A 26 -3.99 1.91 11.37
N ARG A 27 -3.65 0.64 11.64
CA ARG A 27 -3.07 -0.27 10.66
C ARG A 27 -4.12 -0.63 9.62
N ILE A 28 -3.77 -0.53 8.33
CA ILE A 28 -4.67 -0.96 7.26
C ILE A 28 -4.36 -2.38 6.81
N GLN A 29 -5.40 -3.10 6.40
CA GLN A 29 -5.35 -4.46 5.89
C GLN A 29 -6.00 -4.52 4.51
N LEU A 30 -5.53 -5.42 3.66
CA LEU A 30 -6.20 -5.70 2.40
C LEU A 30 -7.59 -6.29 2.70
N SER A 31 -8.64 -5.60 2.26
CA SER A 31 -10.01 -6.11 2.32
C SER A 31 -10.26 -7.01 1.11
N ASP A 32 -10.16 -6.43 -0.09
CA ASP A 32 -10.52 -7.10 -1.32
C ASP A 32 -9.84 -6.47 -2.54
N MET A 33 -9.93 -7.18 -3.67
CA MET A 33 -9.34 -6.81 -4.94
C MET A 33 -10.43 -6.39 -5.91
N GLU A 34 -10.28 -5.21 -6.53
CA GLU A 34 -11.16 -4.76 -7.61
C GLU A 34 -10.62 -5.22 -8.96
N SER A 35 -9.33 -4.99 -9.23
CA SER A 35 -8.71 -5.44 -10.48
C SER A 35 -7.19 -5.60 -10.35
N ALA A 36 -6.63 -6.38 -11.25
CA ALA A 36 -5.18 -6.50 -11.42
C ALA A 36 -4.87 -6.68 -12.91
N GLU A 37 -4.31 -5.64 -13.50
CA GLU A 37 -3.96 -5.60 -14.91
C GLU A 37 -2.45 -5.71 -15.04
N LYS A 38 -1.98 -6.48 -16.03
CA LYS A 38 -0.57 -6.59 -16.38
C LYS A 38 -0.33 -5.80 -17.67
N LYS A 39 0.68 -4.94 -17.69
CA LYS A 39 1.10 -4.28 -18.93
C LYS A 39 1.69 -5.32 -19.87
N MET A 40 1.11 -5.45 -21.06
CA MET A 40 1.72 -6.20 -22.17
C MET A 40 2.70 -5.25 -22.86
N LEU A 41 3.96 -5.67 -23.00
CA LEU A 41 4.94 -4.97 -23.84
C LEU A 41 4.93 -5.71 -25.17
N PHE A 42 4.50 -5.04 -26.25
CA PHE A 42 4.63 -5.56 -27.61
C PHE A 42 5.86 -4.90 -28.23
N GLU A 43 6.82 -5.69 -28.69
CA GLU A 43 7.87 -5.21 -29.60
C GLU A 43 7.42 -5.40 -31.06
N GLU A 44 7.94 -4.52 -31.95
CA GLU A 44 7.84 -4.66 -33.40
C GLU A 44 8.30 -6.08 -33.78
N ASN A 45 7.44 -6.84 -34.48
CA ASN A 45 7.55 -8.28 -34.84
C ASN A 45 6.72 -9.27 -34.01
N SER A 46 5.66 -8.83 -33.32
CA SER A 46 4.54 -9.70 -32.90
C SER A 46 4.92 -10.90 -32.01
N THR A 47 6.10 -10.88 -31.41
CA THR A 47 6.56 -11.87 -30.45
C THR A 47 6.50 -11.25 -29.07
N GLU A 48 5.82 -11.91 -28.13
CA GLU A 48 5.80 -11.49 -26.72
C GLU A 48 7.20 -11.66 -26.14
N THR A 49 8.08 -10.70 -26.36
CA THR A 49 9.33 -10.62 -25.61
C THR A 49 8.97 -10.05 -24.24
N MET A 50 9.07 -10.89 -23.21
CA MET A 50 9.20 -10.37 -21.85
C MET A 50 10.50 -9.56 -21.82
N HIS A 51 10.42 -8.27 -22.12
CA HIS A 51 11.58 -7.40 -22.05
C HIS A 51 11.99 -7.28 -20.57
N GLY A 52 12.92 -8.14 -20.16
CA GLY A 52 13.53 -8.19 -18.83
C GLY A 52 12.71 -8.88 -17.74
N ASP A 53 13.38 -9.13 -16.62
CA ASP A 53 12.82 -9.72 -15.40
C ASP A 53 11.72 -8.88 -14.74
N ILE A 54 11.39 -7.71 -15.30
CA ILE A 54 10.44 -6.75 -14.74
C ILE A 54 9.06 -6.90 -15.37
N ALA A 55 8.04 -7.15 -14.54
CA ALA A 55 6.64 -7.07 -14.95
C ALA A 55 5.93 -5.91 -14.28
N ILE A 56 5.18 -5.15 -15.08
CA ILE A 56 4.42 -4.00 -14.60
C ILE A 56 2.97 -4.42 -14.37
N TYR A 57 2.47 -4.20 -13.16
CA TYR A 57 1.08 -4.44 -12.80
C TYR A 57 0.42 -3.15 -12.33
N ARG A 58 -0.83 -2.93 -12.74
CA ARG A 58 -1.73 -1.94 -12.17
C ARG A 58 -2.75 -2.65 -11.30
N LEU A 59 -2.72 -2.37 -10.00
CA LEU A 59 -3.55 -3.01 -9.00
C LEU A 59 -4.60 -2.02 -8.50
N ARG A 60 -5.85 -2.45 -8.38
CA ARG A 60 -6.91 -1.75 -7.66
C ARG A 60 -7.45 -2.64 -6.55
N PHE A 61 -7.50 -2.10 -5.34
CA PHE A 61 -7.87 -2.86 -4.16
C PHE A 61 -8.47 -1.94 -3.08
N ARG A 62 -9.24 -2.52 -2.17
CA ARG A 62 -9.77 -1.81 -1.02
C ARG A 62 -9.11 -2.26 0.27
N THR A 63 -9.07 -1.38 1.26
CA THR A 63 -8.54 -1.68 2.59
C THR A 63 -9.56 -1.49 3.69
N PHE A 64 -9.32 -2.18 4.79
CA PHE A 64 -10.00 -1.99 6.07
C PHE A 64 -8.98 -1.56 7.13
N PRO A 65 -9.31 -0.66 8.06
CA PRO A 65 -10.56 0.11 8.17
C PRO A 65 -10.70 1.21 7.11
N GLY A 66 -11.87 1.87 7.04
CA GLY A 66 -12.11 3.06 6.21
C GLY A 66 -12.53 2.82 4.76
N SER A 67 -12.61 1.55 4.30
CA SER A 67 -13.05 1.18 2.94
C SER A 67 -12.37 2.00 1.84
N ALA A 68 -11.09 2.32 2.03
CA ALA A 68 -10.32 3.15 1.11
C ALA A 68 -9.99 2.34 -0.16
N THR A 69 -10.29 2.89 -1.33
CA THR A 69 -9.92 2.29 -2.61
C THR A 69 -8.58 2.86 -3.07
N PHE A 70 -7.61 2.00 -3.33
CA PHE A 70 -6.28 2.39 -3.80
C PHE A 70 -5.99 1.87 -5.21
N GLN A 71 -5.17 2.62 -5.93
CA GLN A 71 -4.53 2.20 -7.16
C GLN A 71 -3.02 2.29 -7.01
N ALA A 72 -2.32 1.21 -7.33
CA ALA A 72 -0.86 1.15 -7.34
C ALA A 72 -0.36 0.58 -8.67
N THR A 73 0.68 1.20 -9.22
CA THR A 73 1.46 0.62 -10.32
C THR A 73 2.74 0.06 -9.73
N VAL A 74 2.97 -1.24 -9.87
CA VAL A 74 4.14 -1.93 -9.33
C VAL A 74 4.98 -2.52 -10.45
N ARG A 75 6.30 -2.35 -10.35
CA ARG A 75 7.30 -3.05 -11.17
C ARG A 75 7.79 -4.23 -10.34
N LEU A 76 7.46 -5.45 -10.75
CA LEU A 76 7.85 -6.67 -10.07
C LEU A 76 9.06 -7.28 -10.78
N ASN A 77 10.20 -7.34 -10.10
CA ASN A 77 11.28 -8.22 -10.52
C ASN A 77 10.85 -9.67 -10.23
N ARG A 78 10.70 -10.46 -11.28
CA ARG A 78 10.17 -11.83 -11.23
C ARG A 78 11.17 -12.84 -10.70
N GLU A 79 12.46 -12.60 -10.84
CA GLU A 79 13.50 -13.47 -10.28
C GLU A 79 13.61 -13.25 -8.78
N LEU A 80 13.80 -11.99 -8.37
CA LEU A 80 13.97 -11.60 -6.97
C LEU A 80 12.66 -11.63 -6.16
N LYS A 81 11.51 -11.72 -6.85
CA LYS A 81 10.15 -11.62 -6.25
C LYS A 81 9.96 -10.35 -5.41
N LYS A 82 10.60 -9.26 -5.81
CA LYS A 82 10.58 -7.96 -5.11
C LYS A 82 10.08 -6.85 -6.02
N PHE A 83 9.52 -5.81 -5.42
CA PHE A 83 9.21 -4.60 -6.17
C PHE A 83 10.49 -3.83 -6.47
N ASP A 84 10.65 -3.46 -7.74
CA ASP A 84 11.70 -2.59 -8.26
C ASP A 84 11.23 -1.13 -8.17
N ASN A 85 12.08 -0.25 -7.63
CA ASN A 85 11.83 1.19 -7.53
C ASN A 85 10.44 1.56 -6.97
N PHE A 86 9.99 0.87 -5.93
CA PHE A 86 8.66 1.07 -5.34
C PHE A 86 8.65 2.24 -4.36
N TYR A 87 7.87 3.27 -4.67
CA TYR A 87 7.70 4.45 -3.84
C TYR A 87 6.25 4.56 -3.34
N VAL A 88 6.05 4.45 -2.02
CA VAL A 88 4.72 4.42 -1.40
C VAL A 88 3.88 5.67 -1.71
N PRO A 89 4.43 6.89 -1.70
CA PRO A 89 3.65 8.09 -2.00
C PRO A 89 3.02 8.16 -3.40
N ASP A 90 3.51 7.37 -4.37
CA ASP A 90 2.94 7.25 -5.73
C ASP A 90 1.62 6.49 -5.75
N ILE A 91 1.29 5.76 -4.68
CA ILE A 91 0.01 5.08 -4.54
C ILE A 91 -1.10 6.13 -4.46
N SER A 92 -2.12 5.94 -5.28
CA SER A 92 -3.27 6.83 -5.37
C SER A 92 -4.43 6.28 -4.54
N ARG A 93 -5.04 7.11 -3.70
CA ARG A 93 -6.36 6.83 -3.12
C ARG A 93 -7.42 7.39 -4.06
N LEU A 94 -8.36 6.55 -4.48
CA LEU A 94 -9.36 6.88 -5.50
C LEU A 94 -10.65 7.48 -4.92
N ASN A 95 -10.96 7.21 -3.65
CA ASN A 95 -12.09 7.80 -2.95
C ASN A 95 -11.65 8.95 -2.03
N ALA A 96 -12.58 9.85 -1.70
CA ALA A 96 -12.28 11.01 -0.85
C ALA A 96 -11.76 10.58 0.53
N TYR A 97 -10.88 11.41 1.10
CA TYR A 97 -10.25 11.15 2.40
C TYR A 97 -11.21 11.24 3.60
N HIS A 98 -12.46 11.68 3.36
CA HIS A 98 -13.52 11.94 4.34
C HIS A 98 -12.98 12.48 5.68
N ASN A 99 -13.65 12.15 6.79
CA ASN A 99 -13.19 12.52 8.14
C ASN A 99 -12.16 11.52 8.70
N ASP A 100 -11.77 10.51 7.91
CA ASP A 100 -10.92 9.40 8.38
C ASP A 100 -9.50 9.84 8.68
N SER A 101 -9.03 10.97 8.17
CA SER A 101 -7.61 11.37 8.24
C SER A 101 -7.37 12.72 8.93
N LEU A 102 -8.34 13.19 9.72
CA LEU A 102 -8.29 14.51 10.39
C LEU A 102 -7.23 14.62 11.50
N CYS A 103 -6.74 13.49 12.01
CA CYS A 103 -5.73 13.42 13.07
C CYS A 103 -4.30 13.72 12.60
N ILE A 104 -4.07 13.91 11.30
CA ILE A 104 -2.77 14.30 10.73
C ILE A 104 -2.93 15.43 9.72
N ASN A 105 -1.89 16.23 9.51
CA ASN A 105 -1.88 17.31 8.52
C ASN A 105 -1.05 17.00 7.26
N ASP A 106 -0.19 15.99 7.31
CA ASP A 106 0.65 15.60 6.17
C ASP A 106 -0.20 15.10 5.00
N VAL A 107 -0.03 15.74 3.83
CA VAL A 107 -0.86 15.47 2.64
C VAL A 107 -0.67 14.05 2.13
N ILE A 108 0.54 13.51 2.20
CA ILE A 108 0.84 12.15 1.74
C ILE A 108 0.28 11.14 2.75
N GLY A 109 0.54 11.34 4.04
CA GLY A 109 0.05 10.51 5.13
C GLY A 109 -1.48 10.41 5.13
N LYS A 110 -2.19 11.52 4.83
CA LYS A 110 -3.66 11.55 4.76
C LYS A 110 -4.23 10.52 3.79
N LYS A 111 -3.48 10.15 2.74
CA LYS A 111 -3.92 9.10 1.81
C LYS A 111 -4.16 7.78 2.51
N PHE A 112 -3.29 7.42 3.45
CA PHE A 112 -3.26 6.09 4.05
C PHE A 112 -3.85 6.05 5.47
N CYS A 113 -4.00 7.22 6.09
CA CYS A 113 -4.43 7.32 7.47
C CYS A 113 -5.93 7.05 7.65
N VAL A 114 -6.22 6.22 8.64
CA VAL A 114 -7.53 6.11 9.28
C VAL A 114 -7.32 6.37 10.75
N CYS A 115 -7.88 7.45 11.29
CA CYS A 115 -7.68 7.87 12.67
C CYS A 115 -8.21 6.82 13.64
N TYR A 116 -7.55 6.70 14.78
CA TYR A 116 -8.10 5.91 15.88
C TYR A 116 -9.49 6.42 16.30
N PRO A 117 -10.38 5.53 16.75
CA PRO A 117 -11.65 5.95 17.31
C PRO A 117 -11.43 6.74 18.61
N ASN A 118 -12.40 7.57 18.98
CA ASN A 118 -12.40 8.31 20.25
C ASN A 118 -12.76 7.42 21.46
N THR A 119 -12.82 6.11 21.28
CA THR A 119 -13.13 5.11 22.30
C THR A 119 -11.88 4.39 22.76
N THR A 120 -12.02 3.48 23.73
CA THR A 120 -10.94 2.56 24.11
C THR A 120 -10.45 1.80 22.88
N LEU A 121 -9.12 1.77 22.71
CA LEU A 121 -8.47 1.03 21.64
C LEU A 121 -8.52 -0.46 21.94
N ASP A 122 -8.83 -1.26 20.94
CA ASP A 122 -8.65 -2.71 21.08
C ASP A 122 -7.15 -3.08 21.17
N PRO A 123 -6.82 -4.32 21.58
CA PRO A 123 -5.43 -4.73 21.73
C PRO A 123 -4.59 -4.65 20.44
N PHE A 124 -5.18 -4.89 19.27
CA PHE A 124 -4.46 -4.77 17.99
C PHE A 124 -4.16 -3.31 17.67
N MET A 125 -5.12 -2.41 17.89
CA MET A 125 -4.93 -0.96 17.72
C MET A 125 -3.85 -0.43 18.66
N SER A 126 -3.88 -0.85 19.92
CA SER A 126 -2.92 -0.44 20.94
C SER A 126 -1.51 -0.93 20.62
N ASN A 127 -1.37 -2.20 20.25
CA ASN A 127 -0.07 -2.78 19.85
C ASN A 127 0.51 -2.09 18.62
N TRP A 128 -0.32 -1.80 17.60
CA TRP A 128 0.11 -1.05 16.43
C TRP A 128 0.57 0.37 16.76
N LYS A 129 -0.14 1.05 17.66
CA LYS A 129 0.18 2.42 18.08
C LYS A 129 1.56 2.54 18.70
N GLU A 130 1.94 1.53 19.48
CA GLU A 130 3.21 1.49 20.21
C GLU A 130 4.35 0.85 19.41
N LEU A 131 4.05 0.26 18.25
CA LEU A 131 5.03 -0.43 17.42
C LEU A 131 6.12 0.55 16.94
N LYS A 132 7.37 0.18 17.20
CA LYS A 132 8.55 0.87 16.68
C LYS A 132 9.30 -0.09 15.76
N LEU A 133 9.75 0.40 14.60
CA LEU A 133 10.68 -0.36 13.77
C LEU A 133 12.03 -0.37 14.47
N THR A 134 12.30 -1.41 15.25
CA THR A 134 13.56 -1.56 16.01
C THR A 134 14.72 -2.07 15.17
N THR A 135 14.47 -2.52 13.93
CA THR A 135 15.51 -2.98 13.00
C THR A 135 15.08 -2.73 11.55
N LEU A 136 15.89 -2.00 10.79
CA LEU A 136 15.85 -2.02 9.32
C LEU A 136 16.22 -3.45 8.87
N PRO A 137 15.38 -4.19 8.12
CA PRO A 137 15.92 -5.27 7.32
C PRO A 137 16.69 -4.61 6.17
N SER A 138 18.01 -4.79 6.22
CA SER A 138 18.96 -4.65 5.12
C SER A 138 18.44 -5.27 3.81
#